data_AF-A0A0S8AY99-F1
#
_entry.id   AF-A0A0S8AY99-F1
#
_cell.length_a   1.000
_cell.length_b   1.000
_cell.length_c   1.000
_cell.angle_alpha   90.00
_cell.angle_beta   90.00
_cell.angle_gamma   90.00
#
_symmetry.space_group_name_H-M   'P 1'
#
loop_
_entity.id
_entity.type
_entity.pdbx_description
1 polymer ?
#
loop_
_entity_poly.entity_id
_entity_poly.type
_entity_poly.pdbx_seq_one_letter_code
_entity_poly.pdbx_strand_id
1 'polypeptide(L)'
;MPPLDGEIAELTRVLNNQEVSEGARWIVFYYRGLAHYVLYFSQRSVHEPGAEVTARKALADFDATIEAHSLAPEAVAGVPAVHVFFVNAIYLAGQTSNMLGDEANAYKYYRRCAVENHAACLEITGWAMVTGKGHTTVDVDGAIAVLEKAYQHGTDFTCAAPFAAWGIAEILHFHGGSPRTVTALDWIERAHVLRTALEERIKKTAPCKAAEVFVSEYLIRLSRGEERRELLSRASELPMSESRRQLISYLNGDFDDATFRERASEKADKYPRAACIMYFYAWWDARARRQVKRMREYFDLLSTVDTDNCGDKLALARMGAQVR
;
A
#
# COMPACT_ATOMS: atom_id res chain seq x y z
N MET A 1 22.03 6.74 -4.98
CA MET A 1 22.09 5.34 -4.53
C MET A 1 23.46 4.79 -4.93
N PRO A 2 24.09 3.92 -4.13
CA PRO A 2 25.31 3.25 -4.57
C PRO A 2 25.03 2.40 -5.83
N PRO A 3 26.00 2.27 -6.75
CA PRO A 3 25.87 1.39 -7.91
C PRO A 3 25.77 -0.06 -7.41
N LEU A 4 24.73 -0.81 -7.81
CA LEU A 4 24.50 -2.21 -7.40
C LEU A 4 25.07 -3.24 -8.39
N ASP A 5 25.67 -2.78 -9.49
CA ASP A 5 26.16 -3.65 -10.56
C ASP A 5 27.28 -4.58 -10.08
N GLY A 6 28.13 -4.10 -9.16
CA GLY A 6 29.20 -4.88 -8.56
C GLY A 6 28.67 -6.05 -7.72
N GLU A 7 27.69 -5.80 -6.86
CA GLU A 7 27.03 -6.82 -6.04
C GLU A 7 26.29 -7.83 -6.91
N ILE A 8 25.59 -7.38 -7.95
CA ILE A 8 24.89 -8.27 -8.90
C ILE A 8 25.89 -9.18 -9.63
N ALA A 9 27.02 -8.62 -10.09
CA ALA A 9 28.06 -9.40 -10.77
C ALA A 9 28.69 -10.45 -9.84
N GLU A 10 28.97 -10.08 -8.60
CA GLU A 10 29.53 -10.98 -7.60
C GLU A 10 28.57 -12.11 -7.22
N LEU A 11 27.30 -11.80 -6.95
CA LEU A 11 26.26 -12.82 -6.68
C LEU A 11 26.06 -13.75 -7.87
N THR A 12 26.16 -13.23 -9.10
CA THR A 12 26.10 -14.04 -10.32
C THR A 12 27.30 -14.97 -10.44
N ARG A 13 28.51 -14.50 -10.11
CA ARG A 13 29.73 -15.32 -10.08
C ARG A 13 29.59 -16.46 -9.07
N VAL A 14 29.05 -16.17 -7.88
CA VAL A 14 28.75 -17.18 -6.85
C VAL A 14 27.77 -18.23 -7.37
N LEU A 15 26.66 -17.84 -8.01
CA LEU A 15 25.68 -18.78 -8.57
C LEU A 15 26.25 -19.69 -9.68
N ASN A 16 27.24 -19.20 -10.42
CA ASN A 16 27.92 -19.94 -11.47
C ASN A 16 29.03 -20.85 -10.94
N ASN A 17 29.47 -20.69 -9.69
CA ASN A 17 30.42 -21.60 -9.06
C ASN A 17 29.69 -22.89 -8.63
N GLN A 18 30.20 -24.05 -9.06
CA GLN A 18 29.64 -25.37 -8.74
C GLN A 18 29.80 -25.73 -7.25
N GLU A 19 30.61 -25.00 -6.49
CA GLU A 19 30.86 -25.24 -5.07
C GLU A 19 29.73 -24.75 -4.14
N VAL A 20 28.78 -23.95 -4.65
CA VAL A 20 27.64 -23.50 -3.84
C VAL A 20 26.64 -24.64 -3.68
N SER A 21 26.48 -25.13 -2.46
CA SER A 21 25.50 -26.18 -2.15
C SER A 21 24.09 -25.76 -2.57
N GLU A 22 23.25 -26.71 -2.98
CA GLU A 22 21.87 -26.44 -3.39
C GLU A 22 21.09 -25.66 -2.31
N GLY A 23 21.31 -26.01 -1.04
CA GLY A 23 20.74 -25.31 0.11
C GLY A 23 21.23 -23.87 0.32
N ALA A 24 22.33 -23.44 -0.29
CA ALA A 24 22.81 -22.07 -0.25
C ALA A 24 22.40 -21.25 -1.50
N ARG A 25 22.10 -21.91 -2.63
CA ARG A 25 21.78 -21.23 -3.91
C ARG A 25 20.55 -20.31 -3.80
N TRP A 26 19.51 -20.71 -3.06
CA TRP A 26 18.30 -19.90 -2.91
C TRP A 26 18.57 -18.57 -2.19
N ILE A 27 19.51 -18.53 -1.24
CA ILE A 27 19.91 -17.29 -0.55
C ILE A 27 20.54 -16.32 -1.55
N VAL A 28 21.41 -16.85 -2.42
CA VAL A 28 22.10 -16.05 -3.44
C VAL A 28 21.11 -15.52 -4.47
N PHE A 29 20.15 -16.34 -4.91
CA PHE A 29 19.03 -15.88 -5.74
C PHE A 29 18.24 -14.76 -5.05
N TYR A 30 17.86 -14.93 -3.78
CA TYR A 30 17.10 -13.93 -3.04
C TYR A 30 17.81 -12.57 -3.01
N TYR A 31 19.09 -12.54 -2.64
CA TYR A 31 19.85 -11.28 -2.57
C TYR A 31 20.11 -10.66 -3.94
N ARG A 32 20.31 -11.48 -4.99
CA ARG A 32 20.45 -10.96 -6.36
C ARG A 32 19.13 -10.37 -6.85
N GLY A 33 18.02 -11.04 -6.57
CA GLY A 33 16.68 -10.54 -6.84
C GLY A 33 16.40 -9.23 -6.13
N LEU A 34 16.79 -9.11 -4.85
CA LEU A 34 16.67 -7.86 -4.10
C LEU A 34 17.52 -6.74 -4.70
N ALA A 35 18.75 -7.03 -5.13
CA ALA A 35 19.60 -6.05 -5.80
C ALA A 35 19.00 -5.56 -7.12
N HIS A 36 18.50 -6.48 -7.96
CA HIS A 36 17.76 -6.14 -9.18
C HIS A 36 16.50 -5.31 -8.87
N TYR A 37 15.72 -5.70 -7.85
CA TYR A 37 14.52 -4.98 -7.43
C TYR A 37 14.82 -3.54 -6.99
N VAL A 38 15.89 -3.32 -6.23
CA VAL A 38 16.32 -1.98 -5.81
C VAL A 38 16.85 -1.17 -6.99
N LEU A 39 17.64 -1.78 -7.89
CA LEU A 39 18.14 -1.14 -9.10
C LEU A 39 16.98 -0.69 -10.02
N TYR A 40 15.94 -1.50 -10.16
CA TYR A 40 14.73 -1.16 -10.91
C TYR A 40 14.12 0.17 -10.44
N PHE A 41 13.97 0.40 -9.14
CA PHE A 41 13.42 1.66 -8.63
C PHE A 41 14.31 2.86 -8.93
N SER A 42 15.64 2.68 -8.85
CA SER A 42 16.59 3.72 -9.24
C SER A 42 16.38 4.11 -10.71
N GLN A 43 16.41 3.13 -11.61
CA GLN A 43 16.26 3.32 -13.05
C GLN A 43 14.90 3.95 -13.41
N ARG A 44 13.81 3.44 -12.82
CA ARG A 44 12.47 3.98 -13.03
C ARG A 44 12.35 5.42 -12.59
N SER A 45 12.99 5.81 -11.49
CA SER A 45 12.91 7.19 -10.97
C SER A 45 13.52 8.23 -11.91
N VAL A 46 14.48 7.82 -12.75
CA VAL A 46 15.16 8.68 -13.73
C VAL A 46 14.78 8.37 -15.17
N HIS A 47 13.76 7.53 -15.40
CA HIS A 47 13.28 7.11 -16.72
C HIS A 47 14.37 6.44 -17.58
N GLU A 48 15.27 5.71 -16.95
CA GLU A 48 16.35 5.00 -17.65
C GLU A 48 15.80 3.83 -18.50
N PRO A 49 16.26 3.68 -19.76
CA PRO A 49 15.97 2.50 -20.56
C PRO A 49 16.43 1.21 -19.85
N GLY A 50 15.64 0.15 -19.93
CA GLY A 50 16.00 -1.16 -19.37
C GLY A 50 15.48 -1.47 -17.98
N ALA A 51 14.76 -0.54 -17.32
CA ALA A 51 14.10 -0.81 -16.03
C ALA A 51 13.23 -2.09 -16.08
N GLU A 52 12.45 -2.29 -17.14
CA GLU A 52 11.63 -3.49 -17.29
C GLU A 52 12.46 -4.79 -17.34
N VAL A 53 13.62 -4.77 -18.02
CA VAL A 53 14.54 -5.91 -18.07
C VAL A 53 15.07 -6.23 -16.68
N THR A 54 15.45 -5.20 -15.91
CA THR A 54 15.90 -5.34 -14.52
C THR A 54 14.80 -5.93 -13.63
N ALA A 55 13.55 -5.48 -13.78
CA ALA A 55 12.41 -6.05 -13.06
C ALA A 55 12.17 -7.53 -13.43
N ARG A 56 12.26 -7.91 -14.71
CA ARG A 56 12.14 -9.31 -15.12
C ARG A 56 13.25 -10.19 -14.54
N LYS A 57 14.48 -9.68 -14.42
CA LYS A 57 15.58 -10.37 -13.73
C LYS A 57 15.30 -10.54 -12.23
N ALA A 58 14.77 -9.50 -11.57
CA ALA A 58 14.36 -9.59 -10.17
C ALA A 58 13.29 -10.68 -9.97
N LEU A 59 12.26 -10.70 -10.82
CA LEU A 59 11.20 -11.70 -10.76
C LEU A 59 11.75 -13.12 -10.93
N ALA A 60 12.62 -13.35 -11.92
CA ALA A 60 13.24 -14.65 -12.16
C ALA A 60 14.07 -15.13 -10.96
N ASP A 61 14.78 -14.22 -10.29
CA ASP A 61 15.55 -14.54 -9.08
C ASP A 61 14.63 -14.88 -7.89
N PHE A 62 13.51 -14.17 -7.72
CA PHE A 62 12.53 -14.51 -6.68
C PHE A 62 11.84 -15.84 -6.97
N ASP A 63 11.49 -16.13 -8.23
CA ASP A 63 10.92 -17.43 -8.61
C ASP A 63 11.90 -18.58 -8.36
N ALA A 64 13.18 -18.40 -8.71
CA ALA A 64 14.22 -19.39 -8.41
C ALA A 64 14.39 -19.61 -6.89
N THR A 65 14.25 -18.55 -6.10
CA THR A 65 14.25 -18.65 -4.63
C THR A 65 13.07 -19.49 -4.12
N ILE A 66 11.87 -19.23 -4.64
CA ILE A 66 10.63 -19.91 -4.25
C ILE A 66 10.65 -21.39 -4.66
N GLU A 67 11.14 -21.69 -5.87
CA GLU A 67 11.27 -23.04 -6.39
C GLU A 67 12.28 -23.85 -5.57
N ALA A 68 13.49 -23.31 -5.36
CA ALA A 68 14.54 -23.99 -4.61
C ALA A 68 14.12 -24.31 -3.16
N HIS A 69 13.42 -23.38 -2.48
CA HIS A 69 12.88 -23.64 -1.14
C HIS A 69 11.83 -24.78 -1.16
N SER A 70 11.03 -24.89 -2.23
CA SER A 70 9.99 -25.92 -2.35
C SER A 70 10.58 -27.32 -2.57
N LEU A 71 11.78 -27.42 -3.14
CA LEU A 71 12.46 -28.69 -3.44
C LEU A 71 13.27 -29.27 -2.26
N ALA A 72 13.65 -28.44 -1.28
CA ALA A 72 14.49 -28.87 -0.16
C ALA A 72 13.96 -28.41 1.21
N PRO A 73 12.72 -28.75 1.59
CA PRO A 73 12.10 -28.29 2.84
C PRO A 73 12.87 -28.77 4.09
N GLU A 74 13.52 -29.94 4.02
CA GLU A 74 14.31 -30.49 5.14
C GLU A 74 15.64 -29.76 5.35
N ALA A 75 16.26 -29.26 4.28
CA ALA A 75 17.51 -28.50 4.36
C ALA A 75 17.34 -27.14 5.05
N VAL A 76 16.08 -26.70 5.18
CA VAL A 76 15.69 -25.42 5.79
C VAL A 76 14.86 -25.60 7.07
N ALA A 77 14.45 -26.84 7.38
CA ALA A 77 13.68 -27.20 8.56
C ALA A 77 14.53 -27.00 9.82
N GLY A 78 14.39 -25.85 10.46
CA GLY A 78 15.09 -25.53 11.71
C GLY A 78 15.75 -24.15 11.75
N VAL A 79 15.72 -23.40 10.65
CA VAL A 79 16.22 -22.02 10.61
C VAL A 79 15.05 -21.07 10.37
N PRO A 80 14.43 -20.50 11.44
CA PRO A 80 13.27 -19.61 11.30
C PRO A 80 13.49 -18.44 10.34
N ALA A 81 14.73 -17.95 10.23
CA ALA A 81 15.09 -16.90 9.28
C ALA A 81 14.87 -17.29 7.82
N VAL A 82 14.99 -18.58 7.47
CA VAL A 82 14.82 -19.06 6.09
C VAL A 82 13.38 -18.93 5.62
N HIS A 83 12.43 -19.27 6.49
CA HIS A 83 11.01 -19.10 6.18
C HIS A 83 10.68 -17.63 5.93
N VAL A 84 11.26 -16.70 6.68
CA VAL A 84 11.09 -15.25 6.46
C VAL A 84 11.56 -14.84 5.06
N PHE A 85 12.73 -15.31 4.61
CA PHE A 85 13.22 -14.99 3.26
C PHE A 85 12.34 -15.59 2.17
N PHE A 86 11.88 -16.83 2.34
CA PHE A 86 10.97 -17.48 1.40
C PHE A 86 9.67 -16.70 1.24
N VAL A 87 9.03 -16.33 2.35
CA VAL A 87 7.77 -15.58 2.33
C VAL A 87 7.98 -14.17 1.76
N ASN A 88 9.11 -13.52 2.09
CA ASN A 88 9.50 -12.25 1.48
C ASN A 88 9.75 -12.37 -0.03
N ALA A 89 10.34 -13.47 -0.51
CA ALA A 89 10.53 -13.71 -1.93
C ALA A 89 9.19 -13.78 -2.67
N ILE A 90 8.19 -14.47 -2.10
CA ILE A 90 6.82 -14.50 -2.64
C ILE A 90 6.24 -13.09 -2.70
N TYR A 91 6.34 -12.31 -1.61
CA TYR A 91 5.87 -10.92 -1.60
C TYR A 91 6.56 -10.06 -2.68
N LEU A 92 7.88 -10.15 -2.80
CA LEU A 92 8.66 -9.37 -3.76
C LEU A 92 8.40 -9.81 -5.22
N ALA A 93 8.17 -11.09 -5.48
CA ALA A 93 7.70 -11.58 -6.78
C ALA A 93 6.34 -10.98 -7.15
N GLY A 94 5.42 -10.89 -6.18
CA GLY A 94 4.14 -10.20 -6.33
C GLY A 94 4.30 -8.72 -6.68
N GLN A 95 5.12 -8.01 -5.90
CA GLN A 95 5.44 -6.60 -6.16
C GLN A 95 6.04 -6.39 -7.55
N THR A 96 6.95 -7.27 -7.96
CA THR A 96 7.64 -7.17 -9.25
C THR A 96 6.70 -7.49 -10.42
N SER A 97 5.82 -8.48 -10.27
CA SER A 97 4.76 -8.78 -11.25
C SER A 97 3.81 -7.60 -11.44
N ASN A 98 3.39 -6.97 -10.35
CA ASN A 98 2.54 -5.78 -10.40
C ASN A 98 3.24 -4.60 -11.11
N MET A 99 4.55 -4.42 -10.88
CA MET A 99 5.36 -3.40 -11.56
C MET A 99 5.50 -3.64 -13.06
N LEU A 100 5.45 -4.91 -13.48
CA LEU A 100 5.45 -5.34 -14.88
C LEU A 100 4.05 -5.30 -15.52
N GLY A 101 3.02 -4.87 -14.79
CA GLY A 101 1.63 -4.83 -15.27
C GLY A 101 0.93 -6.19 -15.27
N ASP A 102 1.52 -7.23 -14.69
CA ASP A 102 0.89 -8.55 -14.55
C ASP A 102 0.13 -8.64 -13.23
N GLU A 103 -1.01 -7.96 -13.16
CA GLU A 103 -1.85 -7.92 -11.96
C GLU A 103 -2.30 -9.33 -11.54
N ALA A 104 -2.72 -10.16 -12.50
CA ALA A 104 -3.22 -11.51 -12.22
C ALA A 104 -2.15 -12.36 -11.52
N ASN A 105 -0.90 -12.30 -11.99
CA ASN A 105 0.20 -13.03 -11.34
C ASN A 105 0.60 -12.40 -10.01
N ALA A 106 0.61 -11.07 -9.90
CA ALA A 106 0.87 -10.38 -8.63
C ALA A 106 -0.04 -10.87 -7.49
N TYR A 107 -1.35 -10.94 -7.74
CA TYR A 107 -2.31 -11.41 -6.74
C TYR A 107 -2.24 -12.91 -6.47
N LYS A 108 -1.70 -13.74 -7.39
CA LYS A 108 -1.38 -15.14 -7.07
C LYS A 108 -0.30 -15.20 -5.99
N TYR A 109 0.78 -14.42 -6.13
CA TYR A 109 1.81 -14.36 -5.10
C TYR A 109 1.29 -13.76 -3.79
N TYR A 110 0.55 -12.63 -3.84
CA TYR A 110 0.03 -12.01 -2.62
C TYR A 110 -0.87 -12.96 -1.83
N ARG A 111 -1.77 -13.69 -2.49
CA ARG A 111 -2.59 -14.72 -1.81
C ARG A 111 -1.72 -15.82 -1.20
N ARG A 112 -0.68 -16.27 -1.92
CA ARG A 112 0.25 -17.29 -1.42
C ARG A 112 0.99 -16.83 -0.15
N CYS A 113 1.58 -15.63 -0.12
CA CYS A 113 2.26 -15.15 1.09
C CYS A 113 1.28 -14.74 2.21
N ALA A 114 0.02 -14.40 1.89
CA ALA A 114 -1.00 -14.16 2.90
C ALA A 114 -1.37 -15.44 3.67
N VAL A 115 -1.38 -16.61 3.02
CA VAL A 115 -1.54 -17.91 3.70
C VAL A 115 -0.43 -18.16 4.71
N GLU A 116 0.79 -17.69 4.42
CA GLU A 116 1.95 -17.75 5.31
C GLU A 116 1.96 -16.62 6.37
N ASN A 117 0.84 -15.92 6.58
CA ASN A 117 0.70 -14.78 7.48
C ASN A 117 1.72 -13.65 7.25
N HIS A 118 2.08 -13.38 5.98
CA HIS A 118 2.89 -12.20 5.68
C HIS A 118 2.04 -10.92 5.81
N ALA A 119 2.39 -10.04 6.75
CA ALA A 119 1.56 -8.87 7.10
C ALA A 119 1.25 -7.95 5.90
N ALA A 120 2.22 -7.69 5.02
CA ALA A 120 1.97 -6.85 3.84
C ALA A 120 1.07 -7.57 2.81
N CYS A 121 1.14 -8.89 2.72
CA CYS A 121 0.28 -9.65 1.81
C CYS A 121 -1.14 -9.76 2.36
N LEU A 122 -1.30 -9.91 3.68
CA LEU A 122 -2.59 -9.80 4.36
C LEU A 122 -3.21 -8.41 4.10
N GLU A 123 -2.43 -7.33 4.22
CA GLU A 123 -2.92 -5.98 3.93
C GLU A 123 -3.41 -5.83 2.47
N ILE A 124 -2.60 -6.26 1.49
CA ILE A 124 -2.94 -6.19 0.07
C ILE A 124 -4.17 -7.06 -0.25
N THR A 125 -4.22 -8.28 0.26
CA THR A 125 -5.34 -9.22 0.01
C THR A 125 -6.64 -8.75 0.68
N GLY A 126 -6.56 -8.16 1.87
CA GLY A 126 -7.71 -7.51 2.51
C GLY A 126 -8.30 -6.41 1.63
N TRP A 127 -7.47 -5.52 1.07
CA TRP A 127 -7.95 -4.51 0.11
C TRP A 127 -8.43 -5.10 -1.22
N ALA A 128 -7.87 -6.22 -1.67
CA ALA A 128 -8.37 -6.93 -2.84
C ALA A 128 -9.82 -7.39 -2.65
N MET A 129 -10.17 -7.84 -1.44
CA MET A 129 -11.53 -8.24 -1.06
C MET A 129 -12.50 -7.05 -0.94
N VAL A 130 -12.00 -5.81 -0.83
CA VAL A 130 -12.81 -4.59 -0.90
C VAL A 130 -13.03 -4.15 -2.34
N THR A 131 -12.01 -4.30 -3.18
CA THR A 131 -11.93 -3.68 -4.52
C THR A 131 -12.28 -4.60 -5.68
N GLY A 132 -12.16 -5.92 -5.48
CA GLY A 132 -12.28 -6.92 -6.52
C GLY A 132 -10.99 -7.15 -7.36
N LYS A 133 -9.89 -6.47 -7.01
CA LYS A 133 -8.63 -6.57 -7.77
C LYS A 133 -8.05 -7.98 -7.81
N GLY A 134 -7.33 -8.29 -8.89
CA GLY A 134 -6.74 -9.61 -9.10
C GLY A 134 -7.77 -10.74 -9.15
N HIS A 135 -8.99 -10.43 -9.64
CA HIS A 135 -10.17 -11.30 -9.67
C HIS A 135 -10.58 -11.83 -8.29
N THR A 136 -10.36 -11.04 -7.24
CA THR A 136 -10.76 -11.42 -5.89
C THR A 136 -12.26 -11.17 -5.72
N THR A 137 -12.98 -12.11 -5.11
CA THR A 137 -14.39 -11.89 -4.76
C THR A 137 -14.51 -10.76 -3.74
N VAL A 138 -15.46 -9.83 -3.97
CA VAL A 138 -15.73 -8.75 -3.01
C VAL A 138 -16.43 -9.34 -1.78
N ASP A 139 -15.78 -9.19 -0.62
CA ASP A 139 -16.25 -9.65 0.68
C ASP A 139 -15.70 -8.71 1.76
N VAL A 140 -16.52 -7.76 2.20
CA VAL A 140 -16.10 -6.67 3.09
C VAL A 140 -15.86 -7.16 4.52
N ASP A 141 -16.67 -8.08 5.02
CA ASP A 141 -16.47 -8.65 6.36
C ASP A 141 -15.22 -9.54 6.41
N GLY A 142 -15.01 -10.34 5.35
CA GLY A 142 -13.78 -11.10 5.17
C GLY A 142 -12.55 -10.19 5.04
N ALA A 143 -12.66 -9.06 4.34
CA ALA A 143 -11.60 -8.07 4.23
C ALA A 143 -11.18 -7.53 5.61
N ILE A 144 -12.14 -7.16 6.46
CA ILE A 144 -11.86 -6.69 7.83
C ILE A 144 -11.14 -7.80 8.61
N ALA A 145 -11.61 -9.04 8.55
CA ALA A 145 -10.96 -10.15 9.27
C ALA A 145 -9.51 -10.39 8.82
N VAL A 146 -9.22 -10.26 7.51
CA VAL A 146 -7.87 -10.36 6.97
C VAL A 146 -6.99 -9.18 7.40
N LEU A 147 -7.51 -7.96 7.35
CA LEU A 147 -6.79 -6.77 7.84
C LEU A 147 -6.53 -6.83 9.35
N GLU A 148 -7.44 -7.41 10.14
CA GLU A 148 -7.23 -7.62 11.57
C GLU A 148 -6.04 -8.56 11.83
N LYS A 149 -5.85 -9.60 10.99
CA LYS A 149 -4.63 -10.43 11.04
C LYS A 149 -3.38 -9.61 10.70
N ALA A 150 -3.42 -8.78 9.65
CA ALA A 150 -2.30 -7.89 9.31
C ALA A 150 -1.94 -6.95 10.48
N TYR A 151 -2.95 -6.42 11.17
CA TYR A 151 -2.80 -5.58 12.35
C TYR A 151 -2.10 -6.28 13.52
N GLN A 152 -2.35 -7.58 13.74
CA GLN A 152 -1.77 -8.36 14.84
C GLN A 152 -0.24 -8.47 14.77
N HIS A 153 0.37 -8.24 13.61
CA HIS A 153 1.83 -8.19 13.47
C HIS A 153 2.48 -6.92 14.05
N GLY A 154 1.68 -5.97 14.54
CA GLY A 154 2.18 -4.76 15.19
C GLY A 154 3.19 -4.02 14.32
N THR A 155 4.33 -3.64 14.88
CA THR A 155 5.32 -2.87 14.13
C THR A 155 6.28 -3.73 13.30
N ASP A 156 6.27 -5.07 13.44
CA ASP A 156 7.30 -5.96 12.87
C ASP A 156 7.49 -5.79 11.36
N PHE A 157 6.40 -5.53 10.63
CA PHE A 157 6.41 -5.30 9.17
C PHE A 157 6.27 -3.83 8.79
N THR A 158 6.92 -2.96 9.56
CA THR A 158 6.96 -1.51 9.36
C THR A 158 5.56 -0.90 9.24
N CYS A 159 5.02 -0.74 8.03
CA CYS A 159 3.76 -0.04 7.79
C CYS A 159 2.53 -0.94 7.63
N ALA A 160 2.69 -2.27 7.57
CA ALA A 160 1.56 -3.17 7.29
C ALA A 160 0.43 -3.02 8.32
N ALA A 161 0.73 -3.11 9.63
CA ALA A 161 -0.31 -2.98 10.65
C ALA A 161 -0.91 -1.57 10.79
N PRO A 162 -0.13 -0.46 10.74
CA PRO A 162 -0.70 0.88 10.64
C PRO A 162 -1.65 1.06 9.46
N PHE A 163 -1.28 0.55 8.28
CA PHE A 163 -2.13 0.63 7.09
C PHE A 163 -3.37 -0.25 7.21
N ALA A 164 -3.26 -1.43 7.80
CA ALA A 164 -4.40 -2.29 8.05
C ALA A 164 -5.40 -1.64 9.02
N ALA A 165 -4.93 -1.08 10.14
CA ALA A 165 -5.78 -0.37 11.10
C ALA A 165 -6.49 0.83 10.45
N TRP A 166 -5.75 1.65 9.70
CA TRP A 166 -6.33 2.77 8.97
C TRP A 166 -7.32 2.32 7.89
N GLY A 167 -7.02 1.26 7.14
CA GLY A 167 -7.92 0.69 6.14
C GLY A 167 -9.21 0.15 6.73
N ILE A 168 -9.15 -0.55 7.88
CA ILE A 168 -10.36 -0.97 8.60
C ILE A 168 -11.19 0.24 9.01
N ALA A 169 -10.58 1.33 9.48
CA ALA A 169 -11.31 2.54 9.81
C ALA A 169 -12.06 3.14 8.60
N GLU A 170 -11.43 3.22 7.44
CA GLU A 170 -12.08 3.69 6.20
C GLU A 170 -13.23 2.76 5.79
N ILE A 171 -13.00 1.44 5.78
CA ILE A 171 -14.01 0.44 5.44
C ILE A 171 -15.22 0.55 6.39
N LEU A 172 -15.00 0.58 7.71
CA LEU A 172 -16.08 0.70 8.69
C LEU A 172 -16.85 2.02 8.53
N HIS A 173 -16.16 3.11 8.21
CA HIS A 173 -16.81 4.41 7.97
C HIS A 173 -17.77 4.37 6.78
N PHE A 174 -17.35 3.77 5.66
CA PHE A 174 -18.14 3.80 4.42
C PHE A 174 -19.12 2.64 4.26
N HIS A 175 -18.80 1.46 4.80
CA HIS A 175 -19.67 0.29 4.70
C HIS A 175 -20.88 0.38 5.66
N GLY A 176 -20.75 1.11 6.77
CA GLY A 176 -21.89 1.45 7.63
C GLY A 176 -22.59 0.28 8.33
N GLY A 177 -21.92 -0.88 8.45
CA GLY A 177 -22.64 -2.15 8.60
C GLY A 177 -22.20 -3.12 9.70
N SER A 178 -21.26 -2.79 10.59
CA SER A 178 -20.86 -3.79 11.60
C SER A 178 -21.54 -3.54 12.94
N PRO A 179 -22.27 -4.52 13.53
CA PRO A 179 -22.72 -4.47 14.93
C PRO A 179 -21.54 -4.59 15.93
N ARG A 180 -20.31 -4.33 15.47
CA ARG A 180 -19.10 -4.35 16.28
C ARG A 180 -19.13 -3.17 17.23
N THR A 181 -18.71 -3.43 18.46
CA THR A 181 -18.48 -2.42 19.50
C THR A 181 -17.35 -1.46 19.15
N VAL A 182 -16.46 -1.85 18.24
CA VAL A 182 -15.28 -1.09 17.82
C VAL A 182 -15.63 -0.18 16.64
N THR A 183 -15.44 1.12 16.79
CA THR A 183 -15.78 2.13 15.80
C THR A 183 -14.62 2.44 14.84
N ALA A 184 -14.90 3.13 13.74
CA ALA A 184 -13.87 3.64 12.83
C ALA A 184 -12.83 4.53 13.56
N LEU A 185 -13.25 5.35 14.53
CA LEU A 185 -12.31 6.20 15.28
C LEU A 185 -11.40 5.38 16.21
N ASP A 186 -11.88 4.29 16.78
CA ASP A 186 -11.07 3.39 17.61
C ASP A 186 -9.94 2.77 16.76
N TRP A 187 -10.22 2.43 15.50
CA TRP A 187 -9.23 1.93 14.56
C TRP A 187 -8.23 3.01 14.08
N ILE A 188 -8.67 4.26 13.93
CA ILE A 188 -7.77 5.39 13.71
C ILE A 188 -6.80 5.57 14.88
N GLU A 189 -7.30 5.51 16.12
CA GLU A 189 -6.46 5.60 17.31
C GLU A 189 -5.40 4.50 17.34
N ARG A 190 -5.80 3.25 17.05
CA ARG A 190 -4.87 2.12 16.91
C ARG A 190 -3.79 2.37 15.85
N ALA A 191 -4.16 2.97 14.71
CA ALA A 191 -3.20 3.33 13.67
C ALA A 191 -2.20 4.38 14.16
N HIS A 192 -2.64 5.40 14.90
CA HIS A 192 -1.74 6.40 15.51
C HIS A 192 -0.78 5.76 16.52
N VAL A 193 -1.28 4.91 17.43
CA VAL A 193 -0.45 4.22 18.43
C VAL A 193 0.67 3.41 17.76
N LEU A 194 0.33 2.58 16.76
CA LEU A 194 1.33 1.79 16.04
C LEU A 194 2.37 2.66 15.32
N ARG A 195 1.96 3.82 14.79
CA ARG A 195 2.88 4.73 14.09
C ARG A 195 3.83 5.44 15.03
N THR A 196 3.35 5.87 16.21
CA THR A 196 4.22 6.41 17.26
C THR A 196 5.25 5.37 17.69
N ALA A 197 4.82 4.14 17.98
CA ALA A 197 5.73 3.04 18.31
C ALA A 197 6.75 2.77 17.19
N LEU A 198 6.33 2.84 15.93
CA LEU A 198 7.22 2.67 14.80
C LEU A 198 8.22 3.81 14.66
N GLU A 199 7.80 5.07 14.81
CA GLU A 199 8.66 6.25 14.78
C GLU A 199 9.77 6.15 15.82
N GLU A 200 9.43 5.72 17.04
CA GLU A 200 10.38 5.46 18.11
C GLU A 200 11.37 4.35 17.76
N ARG A 201 10.90 3.28 17.10
CA ARG A 201 11.72 2.12 16.74
C ARG A 201 12.69 2.41 15.61
N ILE A 202 12.22 3.02 14.52
CA ILE A 202 13.03 3.22 13.31
C ILE A 202 13.67 4.61 13.22
N LYS A 203 13.46 5.47 14.23
CA LYS A 203 14.01 6.83 14.32
C LYS A 203 13.72 7.68 13.08
N LYS A 204 12.53 7.50 12.50
CA LYS A 204 12.08 8.24 11.32
C LYS A 204 10.79 8.97 11.65
N THR A 205 10.80 10.29 11.49
CA THR A 205 9.60 11.12 11.67
C THR A 205 8.49 10.70 10.74
N ALA A 206 7.27 10.60 11.28
CA ALA A 206 6.05 10.45 10.49
C ALA A 206 6.04 9.25 9.52
N PRO A 207 6.37 8.03 9.97
CA PRO A 207 6.38 6.88 9.09
C PRO A 207 4.95 6.54 8.66
N CYS A 208 4.84 5.79 7.55
CA CYS A 208 3.59 5.18 7.09
C CYS A 208 2.46 6.19 6.82
N LYS A 209 2.75 7.20 5.98
CA LYS A 209 1.79 8.19 5.48
C LYS A 209 1.00 8.90 6.57
N ALA A 210 1.74 9.38 7.56
CA ALA A 210 1.21 9.99 8.75
C ALA A 210 0.13 11.05 8.56
N ALA A 211 0.36 11.96 7.62
CA ALA A 211 -0.58 13.03 7.30
C ALA A 211 -1.93 12.48 6.81
N GLU A 212 -1.95 11.39 6.03
CA GLU A 212 -3.19 10.81 5.49
C GLU A 212 -4.09 10.24 6.60
N VAL A 213 -3.50 9.68 7.66
CA VAL A 213 -4.27 9.19 8.82
C VAL A 213 -4.96 10.35 9.55
N PHE A 214 -4.26 11.48 9.73
CA PHE A 214 -4.87 12.69 10.33
C PHE A 214 -5.98 13.29 9.47
N VAL A 215 -5.79 13.33 8.14
CA VAL A 215 -6.83 13.79 7.21
C VAL A 215 -8.05 12.86 7.26
N SER A 216 -7.84 11.54 7.29
CA SER A 216 -8.93 10.57 7.44
C SER A 216 -9.68 10.73 8.76
N GLU A 217 -8.96 10.91 9.88
CA GLU A 217 -9.57 11.19 11.17
C GLU A 217 -10.45 12.44 11.12
N TYR A 218 -9.91 13.53 10.55
CA TYR A 218 -10.64 14.77 10.36
C TYR A 218 -11.95 14.54 9.60
N LEU A 219 -11.92 13.80 8.48
CA LEU A 219 -13.12 13.55 7.68
C LEU A 219 -14.12 12.59 8.32
N ILE A 220 -13.66 11.59 9.08
CA ILE A 220 -14.53 10.72 9.89
C ILE A 220 -15.27 11.56 10.93
N ARG A 221 -14.56 12.45 11.63
CA ARG A 221 -15.13 13.36 12.65
C ARG A 221 -16.06 14.39 12.03
N LEU A 222 -15.66 15.01 10.92
CA LEU A 222 -16.49 15.96 10.18
C LEU A 222 -17.81 15.33 9.74
N SER A 223 -17.79 14.07 9.30
CA SER A 223 -19.00 13.32 8.94
C SER A 223 -19.96 13.10 10.12
N ARG A 224 -19.49 13.23 11.36
CA ARG A 224 -20.28 13.20 12.60
C ARG A 224 -20.66 14.60 13.11
N GLY A 225 -20.29 15.66 12.38
CA GLY A 225 -20.51 17.05 12.79
C GLY A 225 -19.41 17.64 13.68
N GLU A 226 -18.28 16.95 13.85
CA GLU A 226 -17.14 17.39 14.66
C GLU A 226 -16.05 18.00 13.75
N GLU A 227 -16.06 19.32 13.55
CA GLU A 227 -15.04 20.01 12.75
C GLU A 227 -13.75 20.25 13.57
N ARG A 228 -12.81 19.29 13.51
CA ARG A 228 -11.53 19.31 14.26
C ARG A 228 -10.34 19.78 13.40
N ARG A 229 -10.33 21.06 13.01
CA ARG A 229 -9.31 21.64 12.09
C ARG A 229 -7.87 21.49 12.58
N GLU A 230 -7.65 21.35 13.87
CA GLU A 230 -6.31 21.11 14.42
C GLU A 230 -5.68 19.80 13.89
N LEU A 231 -6.47 18.82 13.46
CA LEU A 231 -5.96 17.61 12.81
C LEU A 231 -5.34 17.91 11.45
N LEU A 232 -5.92 18.85 10.68
CA LEU A 232 -5.34 19.31 9.41
C LEU A 232 -4.07 20.13 9.63
N SER A 233 -4.04 20.96 10.67
CA SER A 233 -2.81 21.67 11.08
C SER A 233 -1.70 20.69 11.43
N ARG A 234 -1.96 19.69 12.28
CA ARG A 234 -0.99 18.63 12.61
C ARG A 234 -0.55 17.86 11.37
N ALA A 235 -1.48 17.55 10.46
CA ALA A 235 -1.13 16.88 9.21
C ALA A 235 -0.13 17.72 8.41
N SER A 236 -0.36 19.04 8.27
CA SER A 236 0.45 19.96 7.48
C SER A 236 1.91 20.10 7.93
N GLU A 237 2.20 19.84 9.20
CA GLU A 237 3.54 19.88 9.79
C GLU A 237 4.40 18.66 9.43
N LEU A 238 3.81 17.61 8.85
CA LEU A 238 4.47 16.33 8.61
C LEU A 238 5.10 16.26 7.21
N PRO A 239 6.22 15.53 7.03
CA PRO A 239 6.81 15.29 5.72
C PRO A 239 5.82 14.61 4.76
N MET A 240 5.55 15.25 3.61
CA MET A 240 4.63 14.73 2.60
C MET A 240 4.93 15.26 1.19
N SER A 241 4.28 14.66 0.18
CA SER A 241 4.32 15.15 -1.20
C SER A 241 3.52 16.43 -1.41
N GLU A 242 3.84 17.18 -2.46
CA GLU A 242 3.14 18.42 -2.83
C GLU A 242 1.62 18.23 -2.96
N SER A 243 1.16 17.18 -3.65
CA SER A 243 -0.28 16.89 -3.81
C SER A 243 -1.02 16.74 -2.49
N ARG A 244 -0.35 16.24 -1.44
CA ARG A 244 -0.93 16.08 -0.10
C ARG A 244 -1.01 17.41 0.64
N ARG A 245 0.01 18.27 0.49
CA ARG A 245 -0.04 19.65 1.00
C ARG A 245 -1.18 20.42 0.33
N GLN A 246 -1.31 20.30 -0.99
CA GLN A 246 -2.40 20.92 -1.75
C GLN A 246 -3.77 20.42 -1.26
N LEU A 247 -3.93 19.11 -1.05
CA LEU A 247 -5.16 18.55 -0.47
C LEU A 247 -5.47 19.15 0.91
N ILE A 248 -4.51 19.19 1.83
CA ILE A 248 -4.73 19.74 3.17
C ILE A 248 -5.09 21.22 3.11
N SER A 249 -4.40 22.00 2.28
CA SER A 249 -4.72 23.42 2.08
C SER A 249 -6.12 23.64 1.50
N TYR A 250 -6.57 22.79 0.56
CA TYR A 250 -7.96 22.82 0.09
C TYR A 250 -8.95 22.53 1.22
N LEU A 251 -8.71 21.48 2.02
CA LEU A 251 -9.57 21.12 3.15
C LEU A 251 -9.59 22.19 4.26
N ASN A 252 -8.51 22.96 4.41
CA ASN A 252 -8.45 24.14 5.28
C ASN A 252 -9.20 25.35 4.71
N GLY A 253 -9.48 25.38 3.41
CA GLY A 253 -10.10 26.52 2.72
C GLY A 253 -9.10 27.59 2.28
N ASP A 254 -7.81 27.25 2.16
CA ASP A 254 -6.75 28.18 1.73
C ASP A 254 -6.89 28.59 0.26
N PHE A 255 -7.55 27.76 -0.55
CA PHE A 255 -7.90 28.06 -1.94
C PHE A 255 -9.20 27.39 -2.36
N ASP A 256 -9.77 27.84 -3.47
CA ASP A 256 -11.11 27.45 -3.92
C ASP A 256 -11.15 26.12 -4.70
N ASP A 257 -12.38 25.70 -5.00
CA ASP A 257 -12.68 24.46 -5.70
C ASP A 257 -12.11 24.41 -7.12
N ALA A 258 -12.08 25.55 -7.82
CA ALA A 258 -11.56 25.66 -9.18
C ALA A 258 -10.05 25.43 -9.19
N THR A 259 -9.32 26.13 -8.31
CA THR A 259 -7.87 25.99 -8.14
C THR A 259 -7.51 24.56 -7.73
N PHE A 260 -8.33 23.92 -6.88
CA PHE A 260 -8.12 22.52 -6.51
C PHE A 260 -8.23 21.56 -7.69
N ARG A 261 -9.29 21.71 -8.51
CA ARG A 261 -9.51 20.83 -9.66
C ARG A 261 -8.42 20.96 -10.71
N GLU A 262 -7.97 22.18 -10.99
CA GLU A 262 -6.85 22.45 -11.88
C GLU A 262 -5.60 21.69 -11.41
N ARG A 263 -5.18 21.92 -10.15
CA ARG A 263 -4.01 21.25 -9.55
C ARG A 263 -4.14 19.73 -9.54
N ALA A 264 -5.31 19.19 -9.24
CA ALA A 264 -5.54 17.75 -9.25
C ALA A 264 -5.48 17.19 -10.69
N SER A 265 -6.01 17.91 -11.67
CA SER A 265 -6.01 17.54 -13.09
C SER A 265 -4.59 17.51 -13.66
N GLU A 266 -3.74 18.48 -13.30
CA GLU A 266 -2.32 18.48 -13.69
C GLU A 266 -1.57 17.22 -13.20
N LYS A 267 -2.03 16.62 -12.09
CA LYS A 267 -1.46 15.36 -11.58
C LYS A 267 -2.06 14.12 -12.24
N ALA A 268 -3.23 14.20 -12.88
CA ALA A 268 -3.92 13.02 -13.40
C ALA A 268 -3.08 12.25 -14.42
N ASP A 269 -2.41 12.96 -15.34
CA ASP A 269 -1.61 12.33 -16.40
C ASP A 269 -0.28 11.76 -15.87
N LYS A 270 0.41 12.51 -15.01
CA LYS A 270 1.77 12.17 -14.57
C LYS A 270 1.80 11.30 -13.31
N TYR A 271 0.82 11.50 -12.44
CA TYR A 271 0.71 10.87 -11.12
C TYR A 271 -0.76 10.52 -10.82
N PRO A 272 -1.39 9.64 -11.60
CA PRO A 272 -2.82 9.34 -11.49
C PRO A 272 -3.24 8.98 -10.06
N ARG A 273 -2.41 8.20 -9.35
CA ARG A 273 -2.66 7.86 -7.93
C ARG A 273 -2.76 9.09 -7.01
N ALA A 274 -2.00 10.14 -7.26
CA ALA A 274 -2.08 11.38 -6.49
C ALA A 274 -3.39 12.13 -6.76
N ALA A 275 -3.83 12.19 -8.03
CA ALA A 275 -5.12 12.76 -8.41
C ALA A 275 -6.29 11.95 -7.81
N CYS A 276 -6.23 10.61 -7.84
CA CYS A 276 -7.22 9.74 -7.19
C CYS A 276 -7.38 10.08 -5.70
N ILE A 277 -6.27 10.25 -4.97
CA ILE A 277 -6.29 10.63 -3.55
C ILE A 277 -6.95 12.01 -3.41
N MET A 278 -6.52 13.00 -4.18
CA MET A 278 -7.09 14.35 -4.11
C MET A 278 -8.61 14.33 -4.32
N TYR A 279 -9.10 13.77 -5.43
CA TYR A 279 -10.52 13.72 -5.73
C TYR A 279 -11.33 12.90 -4.72
N PHE A 280 -10.79 11.80 -4.21
CA PHE A 280 -11.48 11.02 -3.18
C PHE A 280 -11.70 11.79 -1.87
N TYR A 281 -10.66 12.47 -1.38
CA TYR A 281 -10.77 13.21 -0.14
C TYR A 281 -11.67 14.46 -0.30
N ALA A 282 -11.67 15.09 -1.48
CA ALA A 282 -12.61 16.16 -1.79
C ALA A 282 -14.06 15.65 -1.92
N TRP A 283 -14.26 14.47 -2.53
CA TRP A 283 -15.54 13.78 -2.53
C TRP A 283 -16.03 13.50 -1.10
N TRP A 284 -15.16 13.03 -0.22
CA TRP A 284 -15.50 12.72 1.17
C TRP A 284 -15.84 13.99 1.97
N ASP A 285 -15.08 15.09 1.84
CA ASP A 285 -15.43 16.38 2.46
C ASP A 285 -16.79 16.88 1.97
N ALA A 286 -17.04 16.86 0.65
CA ALA A 286 -18.33 17.24 0.08
C ALA A 286 -19.48 16.37 0.62
N ARG A 287 -19.26 15.05 0.79
CA ARG A 287 -20.22 14.14 1.41
C ARG A 287 -20.48 14.51 2.88
N ALA A 288 -19.43 14.70 3.67
CA ALA A 288 -19.51 15.05 5.09
C ALA A 288 -20.27 16.37 5.30
N ARG A 289 -20.08 17.34 4.40
CA ARG A 289 -20.76 18.64 4.39
C ARG A 289 -22.11 18.64 3.67
N ARG A 290 -22.60 17.49 3.21
CA ARG A 290 -23.88 17.32 2.48
C ARG A 290 -23.98 18.15 1.19
N GLN A 291 -22.86 18.41 0.53
CA GLN A 291 -22.76 19.16 -0.72
C GLN A 291 -22.98 18.24 -1.93
N VAL A 292 -24.22 17.80 -2.15
CA VAL A 292 -24.58 16.76 -3.13
C VAL A 292 -24.03 17.01 -4.54
N LYS A 293 -24.08 18.26 -5.02
CA LYS A 293 -23.57 18.62 -6.36
C LYS A 293 -22.07 18.35 -6.48
N ARG A 294 -21.27 18.87 -5.54
CA ARG A 294 -19.81 18.69 -5.52
C ARG A 294 -19.42 17.23 -5.30
N MET A 295 -20.15 16.52 -4.45
CA MET A 295 -19.95 15.09 -4.24
C MET A 295 -20.08 14.32 -5.56
N ARG A 296 -21.10 14.59 -6.39
CA ARG A 296 -21.23 13.94 -7.71
C ARG A 296 -20.07 14.30 -8.64
N GLU A 297 -19.75 15.59 -8.73
CA GLU A 297 -18.66 16.07 -9.59
C GLU A 297 -17.31 15.43 -9.24
N TYR A 298 -16.97 15.32 -7.96
CA TYR A 298 -15.72 14.65 -7.55
C TYR A 298 -15.75 13.14 -7.73
N PHE A 299 -16.92 12.50 -7.61
CA PHE A 299 -17.05 11.08 -7.92
C PHE A 299 -16.84 10.81 -9.41
N ASP A 300 -17.38 11.68 -10.27
CA ASP A 300 -17.20 11.60 -11.73
C ASP A 300 -15.72 11.80 -12.08
N LEU A 301 -15.08 12.85 -11.53
CA LEU A 301 -13.63 13.11 -11.71
C LEU A 301 -12.77 11.92 -11.24
N LEU A 302 -13.08 11.37 -10.06
CA LEU A 302 -12.39 10.18 -9.53
C LEU A 302 -12.54 8.98 -10.46
N SER A 303 -13.69 8.83 -11.11
CA SER A 303 -13.96 7.74 -12.06
C SER A 303 -13.26 7.92 -13.41
N THR A 304 -12.83 9.14 -13.76
CA THR A 304 -12.18 9.44 -15.04
C THR A 304 -10.65 9.36 -15.04
N VAL A 305 -9.98 9.44 -13.88
CA VAL A 305 -8.51 9.50 -13.83
C VAL A 305 -7.89 8.19 -14.35
N ASP A 306 -8.19 7.07 -13.70
CA ASP A 306 -7.77 5.72 -14.09
C ASP A 306 -8.35 4.73 -13.07
N THR A 307 -9.18 3.79 -13.53
CA THR A 307 -9.83 2.81 -12.66
C THR A 307 -8.82 1.91 -11.93
N ASP A 308 -7.68 1.63 -12.53
CA ASP A 308 -6.67 0.74 -11.97
C ASP A 308 -5.91 1.44 -10.84
N ASN A 309 -5.64 2.74 -10.98
CA ASN A 309 -4.99 3.53 -9.94
C ASN A 309 -5.93 4.01 -8.82
N CYS A 310 -7.22 4.21 -9.13
CA CYS A 310 -8.21 4.72 -8.17
C CYS A 310 -9.03 3.61 -7.47
N GLY A 311 -8.76 2.34 -7.72
CA GLY A 311 -9.65 1.22 -7.35
C GLY A 311 -10.10 1.17 -5.88
N ASP A 312 -9.20 1.37 -4.92
CA ASP A 312 -9.51 1.41 -3.48
C ASP A 312 -10.44 2.58 -3.13
N LYS A 313 -10.09 3.76 -3.63
CA LYS A 313 -10.84 4.99 -3.40
C LYS A 313 -12.22 4.95 -4.05
N LEU A 314 -12.32 4.40 -5.27
CA LEU A 314 -13.60 4.18 -5.95
C LEU A 314 -14.48 3.16 -5.22
N ALA A 315 -13.91 2.07 -4.71
CA ALA A 315 -14.65 1.08 -3.94
C ALA A 315 -15.27 1.70 -2.68
N LEU A 316 -14.48 2.43 -1.89
CA LEU A 316 -14.96 3.15 -0.72
C LEU A 316 -16.03 4.19 -1.07
N ALA A 317 -15.81 4.95 -2.15
CA ALA A 317 -16.77 5.97 -2.58
C ALA A 317 -18.13 5.36 -2.99
N ARG A 318 -18.10 4.21 -3.68
CA ARG A 318 -19.30 3.45 -4.06
C ARG A 318 -20.04 2.92 -2.83
N MET A 319 -19.34 2.36 -1.85
CA MET A 319 -19.93 1.92 -0.58
C MET A 319 -20.64 3.09 0.12
N GLY A 320 -19.96 4.22 0.27
CA GLY A 320 -20.49 5.41 0.94
C GLY A 320 -21.64 6.11 0.21
N ALA A 321 -21.85 5.83 -1.08
CA ALA A 321 -22.95 6.36 -1.89
C ALA A 321 -24.24 5.51 -1.80
N GLN A 322 -24.13 4.23 -1.40
CA GLN A 322 -25.26 3.31 -1.28
C GLN A 322 -25.99 3.44 0.07
N VAL A 323 -25.31 3.92 1.11
CA VAL A 323 -25.90 4.18 2.43
C VAL A 323 -26.74 5.47 2.35
N ARG A 324 -28.05 5.33 2.16
CA ARG A 324 -29.06 6.41 2.21
C ARG A 324 -30.07 6.15 3.30
#